data_AF-A0A959P6V5-F1
#
_entry.id   AF-A0A959P6V5-F1
#
_cell.length_a   1.000
_cell.length_b   1.000
_cell.length_c   1.000
_cell.angle_alpha   90.00
_cell.angle_beta   90.00
_cell.angle_gamma   90.00
#
_symmetry.space_group_name_H-M   'P 1'
#
loop_
_entity.id
_entity.type
_entity.pdbx_description
1 polymer ?
#
loop_
_entity_poly.entity_id
_entity_poly.type
_entity_poly.pdbx_seq_one_letter_code
_entity_poly.pdbx_strand_id
1 'polypeptide(L)'
;HLGYVKMALKAQVPILPIVGCGGGETLFVINSGEKIAEFTGLKKLGKIHTWPFYWSFPFGFHLGHLPHLEFPLPSQMTMSILKPYYVDKYRSDDAEDPSVVHHINQEILTLMQDELNRLSDGRIPIIGKLR
;
A
#
# COMPACT_ATOMS: atom_id res chain seq x y z
N HIS A 1 -10.60 4.42 -0.42
CA HIS A 1 -11.56 4.42 -1.55
C HIS A 1 -12.54 3.27 -1.40
N LEU A 2 -13.83 3.45 -1.68
CA LEU A 2 -14.86 2.40 -1.52
C LEU A 2 -15.45 1.89 -2.87
N GLY A 3 -15.00 2.46 -3.99
CA GLY A 3 -15.58 2.18 -5.31
C GLY A 3 -15.49 0.72 -5.74
N TYR A 4 -14.42 0.01 -5.38
CA TYR A 4 -14.25 -1.39 -5.75
C TYR A 4 -15.29 -2.30 -5.09
N VAL A 5 -15.61 -2.06 -3.81
CA VAL A 5 -16.67 -2.80 -3.09
C VAL A 5 -18.03 -2.53 -3.73
N LYS A 6 -18.34 -1.27 -4.03
CA LYS A 6 -19.57 -0.91 -4.73
C LYS A 6 -19.70 -1.62 -6.09
N MET A 7 -18.61 -1.66 -6.85
CA MET A 7 -18.59 -2.35 -8.15
C MET A 7 -18.77 -3.86 -8.00
N ALA A 8 -18.11 -4.48 -7.02
CA ALA A 8 -18.25 -5.90 -6.75
C ALA A 8 -19.69 -6.27 -6.34
N LEU A 9 -20.33 -5.45 -5.50
CA LEU A 9 -21.74 -5.62 -5.11
C LEU A 9 -22.67 -5.46 -6.31
N LYS A 10 -22.49 -4.43 -7.14
CA LYS A 10 -23.33 -4.20 -8.34
C LYS A 10 -23.19 -5.30 -9.37
N ALA A 11 -21.97 -5.78 -9.60
CA ALA A 11 -21.69 -6.83 -10.55
C ALA A 11 -21.89 -8.24 -9.98
N GLN A 12 -22.12 -8.37 -8.67
CA GLN A 12 -22.26 -9.65 -7.95
C GLN A 12 -21.07 -10.60 -8.21
N VAL A 13 -19.86 -10.02 -8.20
CA VAL A 13 -18.60 -10.75 -8.42
C VAL A 13 -17.76 -10.81 -7.15
N PRO A 14 -17.02 -11.91 -6.92
CA PRO A 14 -16.14 -12.00 -5.76
C PRO A 14 -14.95 -11.05 -5.89
N ILE A 15 -14.43 -10.60 -4.75
CA ILE A 15 -13.20 -9.79 -4.66
C ILE A 15 -12.05 -10.75 -4.32
N LEU A 16 -10.95 -10.72 -5.06
CA LEU A 16 -9.76 -11.52 -4.77
C LEU A 16 -8.68 -10.65 -4.10
N PRO A 17 -8.47 -10.75 -2.77
CA PRO A 17 -7.44 -9.97 -2.11
C PRO A 17 -6.06 -10.56 -2.40
N ILE A 18 -5.12 -9.71 -2.79
CA ILE A 18 -3.71 -10.06 -3.00
C ILE A 18 -2.88 -9.17 -2.10
N VAL A 19 -2.05 -9.79 -1.26
CA VAL A 19 -1.21 -9.09 -0.28
C VAL A 19 0.25 -9.29 -0.63
N GLY A 20 0.99 -8.18 -0.73
CA GLY A 20 2.42 -8.18 -0.99
C GLY A 20 3.21 -7.60 0.18
N CYS A 21 4.33 -8.23 0.53
CA CYS A 21 5.28 -7.75 1.53
C CYS A 21 6.67 -7.63 0.89
N GLY A 22 7.45 -6.61 1.26
CA GLY A 22 8.81 -6.37 0.76
C GLY A 22 8.98 -5.35 -0.36
N GLY A 23 7.89 -4.92 -1.01
CA GLY A 23 7.97 -3.94 -2.11
C GLY A 23 8.55 -2.58 -1.71
N GLY A 24 8.35 -2.17 -0.46
CA GLY A 24 8.91 -0.93 0.10
C GLY A 24 10.34 -1.07 0.65
N GLU A 25 10.91 -2.29 0.72
CA GLU A 25 12.27 -2.50 1.26
C GLU A 25 13.36 -2.07 0.26
N THR A 26 12.99 -1.86 -1.00
CA THR A 26 13.86 -1.40 -2.07
C THR A 26 14.35 0.03 -1.85
N LEU A 27 13.57 0.84 -1.11
CA LEU A 27 13.85 2.25 -0.82
C LEU A 27 13.68 2.49 0.68
N PHE A 28 14.77 2.87 1.35
CA PHE A 28 14.72 3.24 2.76
C PHE A 28 14.12 4.66 2.89
N VAL A 29 12.79 4.71 2.92
CA VAL A 29 12.02 5.95 3.09
C VAL A 29 11.93 6.28 4.58
N ILE A 30 12.88 7.08 5.06
CA ILE A 30 12.93 7.50 6.47
C ILE A 30 11.71 8.37 6.81
N ASN A 31 11.26 9.18 5.86
CA ASN A 31 10.10 10.05 6.03
C ASN A 31 9.50 10.40 4.66
N SER A 32 8.19 10.25 4.49
CA SER A 32 7.50 10.69 3.27
C SER A 32 7.65 12.21 3.05
N GLY A 33 7.98 12.98 4.09
CA GLY A 33 8.26 14.42 3.98
C GLY A 33 7.02 15.27 3.72
N GLU A 34 5.80 14.72 3.92
CA GLU A 34 4.54 15.46 3.77
C GLU A 34 4.52 16.74 4.62
N LYS A 35 5.01 16.67 5.87
CA LYS A 35 5.09 17.83 6.78
C LYS A 35 6.14 18.88 6.35
N ILE A 36 7.21 18.47 5.68
CA ILE A 36 8.27 19.37 5.19
C ILE A 36 7.80 20.13 3.93
N ALA A 37 7.04 19.45 3.05
CA ALA A 37 6.42 20.07 1.89
C ALA A 37 5.36 21.12 2.26
N GLU A 38 4.68 20.93 3.39
CA GLU A 38 3.68 21.89 3.92
C GLU A 38 4.32 23.14 4.52
N PHE A 39 5.45 23.01 5.24
CA PHE A 39 6.13 24.13 5.89
C PHE A 39 6.92 25.03 4.91
N THR A 40 7.42 24.45 3.81
CA THR A 40 8.30 25.16 2.85
C THR A 40 7.56 25.95 1.77
N GLY A 41 6.22 25.89 1.69
CA GLY A 41 5.43 26.66 0.72
C GLY A 41 5.62 26.26 -0.76
N LEU A 42 6.45 25.24 -1.04
CA LEU A 42 6.78 24.75 -2.38
C LEU A 42 5.59 24.12 -3.13
N LYS A 43 4.49 23.83 -2.42
CA LYS A 43 3.20 23.42 -3.01
C LYS A 43 2.71 24.40 -4.10
N LYS A 44 3.03 25.69 -3.96
CA LYS A 44 2.47 26.77 -4.81
C LYS A 44 3.25 27.00 -6.12
N LEU A 45 4.50 26.55 -6.23
CA LEU A 45 5.35 26.83 -7.39
C LEU A 45 5.49 25.68 -8.39
N GLY A 46 5.19 24.43 -7.99
CA GLY A 46 5.47 23.28 -8.87
C GLY A 46 4.52 22.08 -8.79
N LYS A 47 3.39 22.14 -8.06
CA LYS A 47 2.54 20.97 -7.76
C LYS A 47 3.29 19.80 -7.09
N ILE A 48 4.43 20.06 -6.46
CA ILE A 48 5.21 19.04 -5.77
C ILE A 48 4.63 18.89 -4.36
N HIS A 49 3.92 17.79 -4.11
CA HIS A 49 3.14 17.56 -2.89
C HIS A 49 3.91 16.88 -1.76
N THR A 50 5.07 16.33 -2.07
CA THR A 50 5.81 15.45 -1.17
C THR A 50 7.28 15.73 -1.43
N TRP A 51 8.07 16.14 -0.43
CA TRP A 51 9.52 16.26 -0.57
C TRP A 51 10.17 15.18 0.28
N PRO A 52 10.24 13.96 -0.25
CA PRO A 52 10.69 12.84 0.54
C PRO A 52 12.19 12.92 0.81
N PHE A 53 12.57 12.47 2.01
CA PHE A 53 13.97 12.33 2.41
C PHE A 53 14.33 10.85 2.40
N TYR A 54 15.25 10.49 1.52
CA TYR A 54 15.69 9.11 1.31
C TYR A 54 17.17 8.97 1.62
N TRP A 55 17.60 7.76 1.99
CA TRP A 55 19.01 7.41 2.09
C TRP A 55 19.28 6.22 1.17
N SER A 56 20.23 6.36 0.26
CA SER A 56 20.59 5.36 -0.74
C SER A 56 22.05 4.95 -0.55
N PHE A 57 22.33 3.68 -0.28
CA PHE A 57 23.70 3.17 -0.24
C PHE A 57 24.23 2.88 -1.65
N PRO A 58 25.48 3.22 -2.02
CA PRO A 58 26.52 3.87 -1.21
C PRO A 58 26.49 5.42 -1.24
N PHE A 59 25.57 6.04 -1.98
CA PHE A 59 25.65 7.46 -2.38
C PHE A 59 25.17 8.49 -1.32
N GLY A 60 24.52 8.07 -0.24
CA GLY A 60 24.22 8.91 0.94
C GLY A 60 22.77 9.38 1.07
N PHE A 61 22.56 10.50 1.79
CA PHE A 61 21.25 11.11 2.03
C PHE A 61 20.85 12.03 0.88
N HIS A 62 19.63 11.88 0.38
CA HIS A 62 19.09 12.65 -0.74
C HIS A 62 17.80 13.36 -0.36
N LEU A 63 17.66 14.59 -0.84
CA LEU A 63 16.53 15.48 -0.54
C LEU A 63 16.00 16.01 -1.89
N GLY A 64 14.87 15.46 -2.37
CA GLY A 64 14.14 15.98 -3.54
C GLY A 64 13.97 15.01 -4.71
N HIS A 65 13.43 15.51 -5.83
CA HIS A 65 13.02 14.75 -7.03
C HIS A 65 14.11 14.70 -8.10
N LEU A 66 15.39 14.70 -7.71
CA LEU A 66 16.48 14.69 -8.69
C LEU A 66 16.45 13.37 -9.50
N PRO A 67 16.67 13.38 -10.82
CA PRO A 67 16.32 12.25 -11.68
C PRO A 67 17.38 11.13 -11.70
N HIS A 68 17.94 10.62 -10.59
CA HIS A 68 19.11 9.73 -10.73
C HIS A 68 19.24 8.57 -9.72
N LEU A 69 19.41 7.37 -10.32
CA LEU A 69 20.18 6.21 -9.86
C LEU A 69 19.90 5.70 -8.44
N GLU A 70 18.64 5.45 -8.15
CA GLU A 70 18.29 4.46 -7.13
C GLU A 70 18.70 3.09 -7.70
N PHE A 71 19.83 2.53 -7.26
CA PHE A 71 20.06 1.11 -7.43
C PHE A 71 19.09 0.42 -6.48
N PRO A 72 18.00 -0.19 -6.98
CA PRO A 72 17.05 -0.86 -6.11
C PRO A 72 17.83 -1.92 -5.35
N LEU A 73 17.86 -1.81 -4.01
CA LEU A 73 18.47 -2.85 -3.20
C LEU A 73 17.75 -4.17 -3.53
N PRO A 74 18.49 -5.27 -3.72
CA PRO A 74 17.87 -6.57 -3.99
C PRO A 74 16.99 -6.93 -2.78
N SER A 75 15.69 -6.70 -2.92
CA SER A 75 14.68 -6.98 -1.91
C SER A 75 13.85 -8.17 -2.35
N GLN A 76 13.55 -9.07 -1.42
CA GLN A 76 12.65 -10.17 -1.69
C GLN A 76 11.22 -9.61 -1.75
N MET A 77 10.40 -9.96 -2.74
CA MET A 77 8.95 -9.70 -2.67
C MET A 77 8.21 -10.99 -2.39
N THR A 78 7.36 -10.98 -1.37
CA THR A 78 6.51 -12.12 -1.03
C THR A 78 5.07 -11.74 -1.30
N MET A 79 4.41 -12.48 -2.19
CA MET A 79 3.00 -12.29 -2.50
C MET A 79 2.19 -13.46 -1.93
N SER A 80 1.02 -13.13 -1.37
CA SER A 80 0.02 -14.09 -0.95
C SER A 80 -1.31 -13.78 -1.61
N ILE A 81 -1.93 -14.82 -2.14
CA ILE A 81 -3.24 -14.76 -2.77
C ILE A 81 -4.23 -15.35 -1.75
N LEU A 82 -5.13 -14.51 -1.24
CA LEU A 82 -6.13 -14.95 -0.27
C LEU A 82 -7.27 -15.66 -0.99
N LYS A 83 -8.13 -16.32 -0.20
CA LYS A 83 -9.40 -16.85 -0.70
C LYS A 83 -10.28 -15.69 -1.23
N PRO A 84 -11.04 -15.89 -2.30
CA PRO A 84 -12.00 -14.91 -2.77
C PRO A 84 -13.00 -14.55 -1.65
N TYR A 85 -13.27 -13.25 -1.50
CA TYR A 85 -14.36 -12.74 -0.67
C TYR A 85 -15.63 -12.74 -1.52
N TYR A 86 -16.56 -13.62 -1.18
CA TYR A 86 -17.84 -13.73 -1.86
C TYR A 86 -18.84 -12.71 -1.28
N VAL A 87 -19.57 -12.04 -2.17
CA VAL A 87 -20.61 -11.06 -1.83
C VAL A 87 -22.02 -11.61 -2.07
N ASP A 88 -22.15 -12.92 -2.21
CA ASP A 88 -23.39 -13.67 -2.47
C ASP A 88 -24.45 -13.49 -1.38
N LYS A 89 -24.02 -13.23 -0.14
CA LYS A 89 -24.91 -12.88 0.98
C LYS A 89 -25.50 -11.46 0.90
N TYR A 90 -25.01 -10.61 -0.01
CA TYR A 90 -25.46 -9.23 -0.20
C TYR A 90 -26.19 -9.06 -1.53
N ARG A 91 -27.10 -8.09 -1.59
CA ARG A 91 -27.83 -7.72 -2.79
C ARG A 91 -27.09 -6.62 -3.55
N SER A 92 -27.36 -6.50 -4.85
CA SER A 92 -26.83 -5.40 -5.67
C SER A 92 -27.21 -4.03 -5.12
N ASP A 93 -28.39 -3.90 -4.51
CA ASP A 93 -28.89 -2.63 -3.94
C ASP A 93 -28.08 -2.19 -2.72
N ASP A 94 -27.41 -3.11 -2.03
CA ASP A 94 -26.56 -2.82 -0.86
C ASP A 94 -25.33 -1.99 -1.24
N ALA A 95 -25.00 -1.88 -2.54
CA ALA A 95 -23.94 -1.00 -3.04
C ALA A 95 -24.21 0.49 -2.78
N GLU A 96 -25.47 0.87 -2.57
CA GLU A 96 -25.87 2.24 -2.25
C GLU A 96 -25.93 2.52 -0.76
N ASP A 97 -25.90 1.50 0.11
CA ASP A 97 -25.80 1.68 1.56
C ASP A 97 -24.33 1.90 1.98
N PRO A 98 -23.95 3.12 2.42
CA PRO A 98 -22.58 3.39 2.82
C PRO A 98 -22.10 2.54 4.01
N SER A 99 -23.01 2.12 4.88
CA SER A 99 -22.70 1.33 6.08
C SER A 99 -22.28 -0.07 5.70
N VAL A 100 -23.03 -0.71 4.79
CA VAL A 100 -22.71 -2.06 4.27
C VAL A 100 -21.40 -2.03 3.50
N VAL A 101 -21.23 -1.06 2.60
CA VAL A 101 -20.01 -0.91 1.81
C VAL A 101 -18.79 -0.67 2.71
N HIS A 102 -18.94 0.16 3.74
CA HIS A 102 -17.86 0.41 4.68
C HIS A 102 -17.51 -0.84 5.49
N HIS A 103 -18.52 -1.58 5.96
CA HIS A 103 -18.34 -2.81 6.71
C HIS A 103 -17.57 -3.87 5.90
N ILE A 104 -17.99 -4.14 4.66
CA ILE A 104 -17.29 -5.08 3.76
C ILE A 104 -15.84 -4.63 3.52
N ASN A 105 -15.64 -3.33 3.28
CA ASN A 105 -14.30 -2.79 3.11
C ASN A 105 -13.43 -3.01 4.35
N GLN A 106 -13.95 -2.81 5.56
CA GLN A 106 -13.20 -3.05 6.79
C GLN A 106 -12.87 -4.54 6.95
N GLU A 107 -13.81 -5.45 6.68
CA GLU A 107 -13.53 -6.89 6.73
C GLU A 107 -12.39 -7.29 5.78
N ILE A 108 -12.43 -6.82 4.53
CA ILE A 108 -11.38 -7.10 3.54
C ILE A 108 -10.05 -6.52 3.98
N LEU A 109 -10.04 -5.29 4.53
CA LEU A 109 -8.82 -4.68 5.04
C LEU A 109 -8.24 -5.44 6.23
N THR A 110 -9.08 -5.91 7.16
CA THR A 110 -8.63 -6.75 8.27
C THR A 110 -8.03 -8.06 7.77
N LEU A 111 -8.69 -8.75 6.83
CA LEU A 111 -8.16 -9.98 6.23
C LEU A 111 -6.80 -9.75 5.56
N MET A 112 -6.66 -8.65 4.81
CA MET A 112 -5.40 -8.29 4.17
C MET A 112 -4.32 -7.92 5.18
N GLN A 113 -4.67 -7.22 6.25
CA GLN A 113 -3.74 -6.81 7.29
C GLN A 113 -3.24 -8.01 8.11
N ASP A 114 -4.13 -8.95 8.45
CA ASP A 114 -3.75 -10.18 9.16
C ASP A 114 -2.79 -11.01 8.32
N GLU A 115 -3.04 -11.11 7.02
CA GLU A 115 -2.12 -11.79 6.11
C GLU A 115 -0.80 -11.04 5.96
N LEU A 116 -0.82 -9.71 5.90
CA LEU A 116 0.39 -8.89 5.87
C LEU A 116 1.22 -9.09 7.14
N ASN A 117 0.58 -9.15 8.31
CA ASN A 117 1.23 -9.43 9.58
C ASN A 117 1.90 -10.81 9.56
N ARG A 118 1.21 -11.83 9.03
CA ARG A 118 1.76 -13.19 8.85
C ARG A 118 2.95 -13.23 7.89
N LEU A 119 2.89 -12.46 6.79
CA LEU A 119 3.99 -12.37 5.82
C LEU A 119 5.19 -11.60 6.36
N SER A 120 4.94 -10.58 7.19
CA SER A 120 5.97 -9.75 7.81
C SER A 120 6.62 -10.43 9.02
N ASP A 121 5.97 -11.42 9.62
CA ASP A 121 6.49 -12.13 10.79
C ASP A 121 7.79 -12.89 10.47
N GLY A 122 8.82 -12.66 11.29
CA GLY A 122 10.17 -13.21 11.13
C GLY A 122 10.96 -12.66 9.93
N ARG A 123 10.48 -11.60 9.28
CA ARG A 123 11.13 -11.02 8.10
C ARG A 123 12.27 -10.09 8.49
N ILE A 124 13.45 -10.28 7.87
CA ILE A 124 14.61 -9.41 8.06
C ILE A 124 14.57 -8.32 6.98
N PRO A 125 14.62 -7.02 7.33
CA PRO A 125 14.66 -5.95 6.35
C PRO A 125 15.77 -6.17 5.31
N ILE A 126 15.48 -5.90 4.03
CA ILE A 126 16.40 -6.06 2.87
C ILE A 126 16.66 -7.52 2.46
N ILE A 127 16.80 -8.44 3.42
CA ILE A 127 17.08 -9.87 3.14
C ILE A 127 15.80 -10.65 2.85
N GLY A 128 14.68 -10.26 3.47
CA GLY A 128 13.41 -10.96 3.37
C GLY A 128 13.23 -12.05 4.42
N LYS A 129 12.36 -13.04 4.14
CA LYS A 129 12.04 -14.13 5.05
C LYS A 129 12.99 -15.32 4.82
N LEU A 130 13.76 -15.66 5.84
CA LEU A 130 14.63 -16.84 5.85
C LEU A 130 13.77 -18.09 6.17
N ARG A 131 12.99 -18.51 5.17
CA ARG A 131 12.08 -19.67 5.18
C ARG A 131 10.73 -19.45 5.89
#